data_AF-A0A164YYC4-F1
#
_entry.id   AF-A0A164YYC4-F1
#
_cell.length_a   1.000
_cell.length_b   1.000
_cell.length_c   1.000
_cell.angle_alpha   90.00
_cell.angle_beta   90.00
_cell.angle_gamma   90.00
#
_symmetry.space_group_name_H-M   'P 1'
#
loop_
_entity.id
_entity.type
_entity.pdbx_description
1 polymer ?
#
loop_
_entity_poly.entity_id
_entity_poly.type
_entity_poly.pdbx_seq_one_letter_code
_entity_poly.pdbx_strand_id
1 'polypeptide(L)'
;MFVSTLFVEISRSERSKPRRADFGDFRPPPILLQTAISELKISAQTPPATATSFSCCPSEMTLPVELYRTIASGLRESSADALTWKTRKEWMEENGALLSLMSVSRAWMREALPILHSEIFVEAFSPDDDAHREEDPNPRLELYANQLSNVLMAMKKPGSRFVINLKALSIDLHPKNGTQYRVEAVPPDFFARIHQILSLTSHLQYLRLSVNAQMIPLSAIFIHLSSLRFPHLRVLRLGLLTASNEPTIDAAKFLGKHPELKDVSLWFYDFSGESYPWRQLRSEDPLPNLERMHATFEELRMLASSKHLTVLQYDRQILEVPEPELDGRNILDWEFSQFSGPFIHVTHLSISNEYIVLDGVGLRALVRQFPALEVLDGAECTKEFISFMETNTEDLSSCLPKLHTLTMYEVLDHIDADYPLDINTPFPPDNPERDIALCSLPQLFPALLCVVLRGEDNWLPRCNALHVVRAWAFEPEGIVGPYIRTFRGTRSKYIDYLA
;
A
#
# COMPACT_ATOMS: atom_id res chain seq x y z
N MET A 1 -11.73 -9.28 31.18
CA MET A 1 -11.18 -10.64 31.36
C MET A 1 -10.81 -11.34 30.05
N PHE A 2 -11.40 -11.04 28.88
CA PHE A 2 -11.06 -11.74 27.61
C PHE A 2 -10.14 -10.95 26.64
N VAL A 3 -10.05 -9.62 26.75
CA VAL A 3 -9.22 -8.79 25.84
C VAL A 3 -7.73 -8.85 26.20
N SER A 4 -7.40 -9.11 27.47
CA SER A 4 -6.00 -9.22 27.94
C SER A 4 -5.34 -10.53 27.50
N THR A 5 -6.12 -11.60 27.36
CA THR A 5 -5.61 -12.91 26.88
C THR A 5 -5.27 -12.87 25.39
N LEU A 6 -5.90 -11.98 24.61
CA LEU A 6 -5.69 -11.79 23.17
C LEU A 6 -4.26 -11.34 22.83
N PHE A 7 -3.56 -10.66 23.75
CA PHE A 7 -2.25 -10.05 23.49
C PHE A 7 -1.10 -10.64 24.32
N VAL A 8 -1.38 -11.31 25.45
CA VAL A 8 -0.34 -11.91 26.32
C VAL A 8 0.24 -13.21 25.74
N GLU A 9 -0.51 -13.93 24.88
CA GLU A 9 0.00 -15.15 24.22
C GLU A 9 1.00 -14.86 23.09
N ILE A 10 0.95 -13.65 22.51
CA ILE A 10 1.81 -13.24 21.40
C ILE A 10 3.26 -12.94 21.89
N SER A 11 3.45 -12.49 23.13
CA SER A 11 4.79 -12.25 23.70
C SER A 11 5.49 -13.51 24.23
N ARG A 12 4.88 -14.70 24.15
CA ARG A 12 5.47 -15.95 24.69
C ARG A 12 6.06 -16.90 23.64
N SER A 13 5.89 -16.64 22.34
CA SER A 13 6.34 -17.54 21.27
C SER A 13 7.78 -17.31 20.78
N GLU A 14 8.48 -16.27 21.26
CA GLU A 14 9.90 -16.05 20.95
C GLU A 14 10.80 -16.72 22.01
N ARG A 15 11.04 -18.03 21.86
CA ARG A 15 12.15 -18.72 22.54
C ARG A 15 12.82 -19.72 21.60
N SER A 16 13.68 -19.22 20.72
CA SER A 16 14.80 -20.00 20.19
C SER A 16 16.08 -19.61 20.95
N LYS A 17 16.91 -20.60 21.28
CA LYS A 17 18.06 -20.49 22.19
C LYS A 17 19.18 -19.63 21.57
N PRO A 18 19.84 -18.72 22.33
CA PRO A 18 21.07 -18.08 21.88
C PRO A 18 22.30 -18.94 22.22
N ARG A 19 23.25 -19.02 21.28
CA ARG A 19 24.66 -19.32 21.58
C ARG A 19 25.35 -18.03 22.06
N ARG A 20 26.13 -18.17 23.12
CA ARG A 20 26.87 -17.13 23.87
C ARG A 20 27.69 -16.18 23.00
N ALA A 21 27.57 -14.88 23.30
CA ALA A 21 28.70 -14.00 23.58
C ALA A 21 28.22 -12.90 24.55
N ASP A 22 28.97 -12.73 25.65
CA ASP A 22 28.68 -11.81 26.76
C ASP A 22 28.77 -10.34 26.35
N PHE A 23 27.80 -9.51 26.76
CA PHE A 23 28.00 -8.13 27.26
C PHE A 23 26.66 -7.57 27.82
N GLY A 24 26.64 -7.18 29.10
CA GLY A 24 25.80 -6.13 29.68
C GLY A 24 24.30 -6.39 29.94
N ASP A 25 23.98 -7.05 31.06
CA ASP A 25 22.63 -7.20 31.63
C ASP A 25 21.95 -5.84 31.96
N PHE A 26 20.81 -5.53 31.33
CA PHE A 26 19.75 -4.72 31.92
C PHE A 26 18.43 -5.49 31.84
N ARG A 27 18.01 -6.08 32.96
CA ARG A 27 16.78 -6.86 33.08
C ARG A 27 15.64 -5.98 33.62
N PRO A 28 14.46 -5.91 32.98
CA PRO A 28 13.25 -5.52 33.69
C PRO A 28 12.70 -6.73 34.48
N PRO A 29 12.12 -6.52 35.67
CA PRO A 29 11.66 -7.62 36.51
C PRO A 29 10.38 -8.26 35.92
N PRO A 30 10.30 -9.60 35.82
CA PRO A 30 9.04 -10.28 35.58
C PRO A 30 8.29 -10.42 36.90
N ILE A 31 6.96 -10.44 36.85
CA ILE A 31 6.02 -10.70 37.96
C ILE A 31 5.51 -9.43 38.69
N LEU A 32 4.57 -8.71 38.08
CA LEU A 32 3.63 -7.83 38.82
C LEU A 32 2.18 -7.83 38.27
N LEU A 33 1.83 -8.66 37.29
CA LEU A 33 0.50 -8.65 36.67
C LEU A 33 -0.49 -9.72 37.19
N GLN A 34 -0.02 -10.73 37.93
CA GLN A 34 -0.89 -11.75 38.54
C GLN A 34 -1.30 -11.41 39.98
N THR A 35 -0.53 -10.59 40.70
CA THR A 35 -0.77 -10.31 42.13
C THR A 35 -1.83 -9.22 42.33
N ALA A 36 -1.94 -8.23 41.44
CA ALA A 36 -2.91 -7.14 41.59
C ALA A 36 -4.38 -7.55 41.34
N ILE A 37 -4.64 -8.70 40.72
CA ILE A 37 -6.01 -9.18 40.41
C ILE A 37 -6.56 -10.09 41.52
N SER A 38 -5.68 -10.63 42.38
CA SER A 38 -6.07 -11.52 43.49
C SER A 38 -6.53 -10.76 44.74
N GLU A 39 -6.10 -9.50 44.93
CA GLU A 39 -6.47 -8.70 46.12
C GLU A 39 -7.82 -7.97 46.00
N LEU A 40 -8.46 -7.95 44.83
CA LEU A 40 -9.74 -7.25 44.62
C LEU A 40 -10.99 -8.15 44.79
N LYS A 41 -10.85 -9.31 45.45
CA LYS A 41 -11.94 -10.28 45.62
C LYS A 41 -12.12 -10.79 47.05
N ILE A 42 -11.89 -9.98 48.08
CA ILE A 42 -12.39 -10.28 49.42
C ILE A 42 -12.92 -9.01 50.09
N SER A 43 -14.14 -9.11 50.63
CA SER A 43 -14.81 -8.25 51.61
C SER A 43 -15.69 -7.11 51.10
N ALA A 44 -16.99 -7.37 51.07
CA ALA A 44 -18.01 -6.36 51.37
C ALA A 44 -19.28 -7.04 51.92
N GLN A 45 -19.31 -7.30 53.23
CA GLN A 45 -20.55 -7.42 54.01
C GLN A 45 -20.28 -6.99 55.46
N THR A 46 -20.44 -5.69 55.77
CA THR A 46 -21.12 -5.12 56.96
C THR A 46 -20.99 -3.58 57.01
N PRO A 47 -22.03 -2.83 57.43
CA PRO A 47 -21.95 -1.40 57.78
C PRO A 47 -22.07 -1.19 59.32
N PRO A 48 -22.09 0.05 59.84
CA PRO A 48 -21.05 1.08 59.76
C PRO A 48 -20.60 1.55 61.17
N ALA A 49 -19.44 2.17 61.28
CA ALA A 49 -19.10 3.02 62.43
C ALA A 49 -18.56 4.36 61.92
N THR A 50 -19.24 5.41 62.37
CA THR A 50 -18.98 6.84 62.19
C THR A 50 -17.56 7.25 62.55
N ALA A 51 -16.86 7.86 61.60
CA ALA A 51 -15.79 8.83 61.88
C ALA A 51 -15.70 9.83 60.73
N THR A 52 -16.12 11.05 61.01
CA THR A 52 -15.93 12.24 60.17
C THR A 52 -14.44 12.59 60.10
N SER A 53 -13.79 12.29 58.98
CA SER A 53 -12.57 12.99 58.57
C SER A 53 -12.81 13.63 57.21
N PHE A 54 -12.82 14.96 57.18
CA PHE A 54 -12.74 15.74 55.94
C PHE A 54 -11.33 15.55 55.35
N SER A 55 -11.16 14.45 54.62
CA SER A 55 -10.05 14.28 53.70
C SER A 55 -10.35 15.12 52.46
N CYS A 56 -9.64 16.22 52.31
CA CYS A 56 -9.61 16.99 51.08
C CYS A 56 -8.89 16.14 50.03
N CYS A 57 -9.61 15.21 49.38
CA CYS A 57 -9.07 14.48 48.25
C CYS A 57 -8.66 15.51 47.18
N PRO A 58 -7.43 15.46 46.64
CA PRO A 58 -7.11 16.24 45.46
C PRO A 58 -8.13 15.83 44.39
N SER A 59 -8.86 16.81 43.88
CA SER A 59 -9.74 16.63 42.73
C SER A 59 -8.96 15.89 41.65
N GLU A 60 -9.32 14.63 41.38
CA GLU A 60 -8.76 13.85 40.28
C GLU A 60 -8.81 14.72 39.03
N MET A 61 -7.65 15.17 38.54
CA MET A 61 -7.56 15.89 37.28
C MET A 61 -7.84 14.88 36.16
N THR A 62 -9.12 14.67 35.86
CA THR A 62 -9.55 13.90 34.70
C THR A 62 -9.53 14.80 33.48
N LEU A 63 -8.89 14.35 32.40
CA LEU A 63 -8.96 15.06 31.12
C LEU A 63 -10.41 14.99 30.57
N PRO A 64 -10.85 15.98 29.78
CA PRO A 64 -12.08 15.88 29.00
C PRO A 64 -12.07 14.63 28.09
N VAL A 65 -13.25 14.04 27.88
CA VAL A 65 -13.42 12.81 27.08
C VAL A 65 -12.94 12.99 25.65
N GLU A 66 -13.14 14.19 25.12
CA GLU A 66 -12.71 14.61 23.79
C GLU A 66 -11.19 14.50 23.64
N LEU A 67 -10.42 14.87 24.67
CA LEU A 67 -8.96 14.77 24.63
C LEU A 67 -8.49 13.32 24.66
N TYR A 68 -9.11 12.46 25.47
CA TYR A 68 -8.81 11.02 25.46
C TYR A 68 -9.01 10.42 24.06
N ARG A 69 -10.13 10.76 23.42
CA ARG A 69 -10.42 10.31 22.06
C ARG A 69 -9.43 10.85 21.05
N THR A 70 -9.14 12.15 21.07
CA THR A 70 -8.18 12.76 20.14
C THR A 70 -6.79 12.15 20.28
N ILE A 71 -6.31 11.91 21.50
CA ILE A 71 -5.01 11.26 21.71
C ILE A 71 -5.04 9.82 21.20
N ALA A 72 -6.08 9.05 21.52
CA ALA A 72 -6.20 7.66 21.03
C ALA A 72 -6.29 7.60 19.50
N SER A 73 -7.04 8.52 18.88
CA SER A 73 -7.10 8.66 17.42
C SER A 73 -5.76 9.09 16.83
N GLY A 74 -5.00 9.96 17.48
CA GLY A 74 -3.67 10.39 17.02
C GLY A 74 -2.59 9.29 17.10
N LEU A 75 -2.81 8.23 17.88
CA LEU A 75 -1.96 7.03 17.84
C LEU A 75 -2.23 6.14 16.62
N ARG A 76 -3.34 6.36 15.91
CA ARG A 76 -3.73 5.57 14.76
C ARG A 76 -3.60 6.41 13.50
N GLU A 77 -2.71 6.01 12.61
CA GLU A 77 -2.61 6.67 11.32
C GLU A 77 -3.57 6.00 10.32
N SER A 78 -4.79 6.54 10.21
CA SER A 78 -5.88 5.98 9.39
C SER A 78 -6.06 6.67 8.03
N SER A 79 -5.14 7.55 7.61
CA SER A 79 -5.24 8.17 6.29
C SER A 79 -5.20 7.10 5.17
N ALA A 80 -5.83 7.40 4.02
CA ALA A 80 -5.83 6.49 2.88
C ALA A 80 -4.39 6.17 2.43
N ASP A 81 -3.53 7.19 2.41
CA ASP A 81 -2.12 7.06 2.03
C ASP A 81 -1.36 6.16 3.02
N ALA A 82 -1.54 6.36 4.33
CA ALA A 82 -0.91 5.48 5.30
C ALA A 82 -1.44 4.05 5.26
N LEU A 83 -2.76 3.85 5.16
CA LEU A 83 -3.35 2.51 5.03
C LEU A 83 -2.88 1.76 3.78
N THR A 84 -2.38 2.48 2.78
CA THR A 84 -1.80 1.88 1.56
C THR A 84 -0.51 1.16 1.86
N TRP A 85 0.35 1.78 2.66
CA TRP A 85 1.72 1.33 2.92
C TRP A 85 1.91 0.75 4.32
N LYS A 86 0.90 0.84 5.19
CA LYS A 86 0.95 0.37 6.57
C LYS A 86 1.33 -1.10 6.59
N THR A 87 2.45 -1.38 7.22
CA THR A 87 2.94 -2.72 7.47
C THR A 87 2.25 -3.32 8.68
N ARG A 88 2.25 -4.66 8.76
CA ARG A 88 1.80 -5.35 9.98
C ARG A 88 2.54 -4.87 11.23
N LYS A 89 3.84 -4.59 11.13
CA LYS A 89 4.66 -4.13 12.26
C LYS A 89 4.15 -2.81 12.80
N GLU A 90 3.97 -1.81 11.95
CA GLU A 90 3.43 -0.50 12.34
C GLU A 90 2.04 -0.64 12.96
N TRP A 91 1.15 -1.42 12.35
CA TRP A 91 -0.17 -1.68 12.91
C TRP A 91 -0.14 -2.34 14.30
N MET A 92 0.81 -3.28 14.53
CA MET A 92 0.99 -3.92 15.83
C MET A 92 1.55 -2.94 16.88
N GLU A 93 2.44 -2.03 16.50
CA GLU A 93 2.96 -0.97 17.36
C GLU A 93 1.84 0.00 17.79
N GLU A 94 1.01 0.46 16.84
CA GLU A 94 -0.18 1.26 17.12
C GLU A 94 -1.15 0.54 18.08
N ASN A 95 -1.42 -0.75 17.84
CA ASN A 95 -2.26 -1.57 18.71
C ASN A 95 -1.67 -1.71 20.13
N GLY A 96 -0.36 -1.93 20.24
CA GLY A 96 0.34 -2.02 21.52
C GLY A 96 0.21 -0.73 22.33
N ALA A 97 0.33 0.43 21.68
CA ALA A 97 0.12 1.72 22.29
C ALA A 97 -1.34 1.91 22.77
N LEU A 98 -2.32 1.56 21.95
CA LEU A 98 -3.75 1.65 22.30
C LEU A 98 -4.11 0.73 23.47
N LEU A 99 -3.60 -0.50 23.51
CA LEU A 99 -3.80 -1.41 24.64
C LEU A 99 -3.16 -0.90 25.92
N SER A 100 -1.98 -0.30 25.80
CA SER A 100 -1.30 0.35 26.92
C SER A 100 -2.17 1.47 27.48
N LEU A 101 -2.76 2.33 26.64
CA LEU A 101 -3.72 3.35 27.07
C LEU A 101 -4.93 2.73 27.79
N MET A 102 -5.52 1.67 27.23
CA MET A 102 -6.67 1.01 27.84
C MET A 102 -6.38 0.47 29.25
N SER A 103 -5.12 0.19 29.58
CA SER A 103 -4.72 -0.27 30.92
C SER A 103 -4.60 0.84 31.96
N VAL A 104 -4.50 2.11 31.53
CA VAL A 104 -4.28 3.27 32.41
C VAL A 104 -5.53 3.59 33.24
N SER A 105 -6.70 3.67 32.61
CA SER A 105 -7.95 3.99 33.31
C SER A 105 -9.20 3.51 32.56
N ARG A 106 -10.34 3.48 33.25
CA ARG A 106 -11.63 3.15 32.61
C ARG A 106 -12.05 4.17 31.55
N ALA A 107 -11.66 5.44 31.69
CA ALA A 107 -11.93 6.48 30.70
C ALA A 107 -11.14 6.21 29.42
N TRP A 108 -9.84 5.94 29.54
CA TRP A 108 -9.01 5.52 28.42
C TRP A 108 -9.53 4.26 27.75
N MET A 109 -9.91 3.25 28.55
CA MET A 109 -10.49 2.02 28.01
C MET A 109 -11.72 2.30 27.13
N ARG A 110 -12.58 3.23 27.53
CA ARG A 110 -13.81 3.56 26.80
C ARG A 110 -13.53 4.25 25.45
N GLU A 111 -12.54 5.14 25.41
CA GLU A 111 -12.24 5.95 24.21
C GLU A 111 -11.24 5.28 23.27
N ALA A 112 -10.28 4.49 23.79
CA ALA A 112 -9.30 3.78 22.96
C ALA A 112 -9.87 2.50 22.33
N LEU A 113 -10.83 1.82 22.99
CA LEU A 113 -11.39 0.57 22.47
C LEU A 113 -12.06 0.72 21.09
N PRO A 114 -12.87 1.77 20.80
CA PRO A 114 -13.38 2.01 19.46
C PRO A 114 -12.29 2.18 18.39
N ILE A 115 -11.17 2.82 18.72
CA ILE A 115 -10.03 3.05 17.82
C ILE A 115 -9.21 1.77 17.64
N LEU A 116 -9.13 0.93 18.67
CA LEU A 116 -8.54 -0.39 18.55
C LEU A 116 -9.36 -1.28 17.60
N HIS A 117 -10.69 -1.16 17.65
CA HIS A 117 -11.60 -1.94 16.80
C HIS A 117 -11.82 -1.33 15.41
N SER A 118 -11.24 -0.18 15.09
CA SER A 118 -11.51 0.49 13.81
C SER A 118 -10.78 -0.11 12.62
N GLU A 119 -9.72 -0.88 12.86
CA GLU A 119 -8.89 -1.48 11.81
C GLU A 119 -8.59 -2.95 12.11
N ILE A 120 -8.83 -3.82 11.13
CA ILE A 120 -8.35 -5.21 11.13
C ILE A 120 -7.32 -5.35 10.02
N PHE A 121 -6.16 -5.89 10.38
CA PHE A 121 -5.07 -6.14 9.44
C PHE A 121 -4.62 -7.60 9.53
N VAL A 122 -4.63 -8.30 8.39
CA VAL A 122 -4.18 -9.67 8.24
C VAL A 122 -3.21 -9.71 7.06
N GLU A 123 -1.93 -9.94 7.31
CA GLU A 123 -0.89 -10.07 6.28
C GLU A 123 -0.19 -11.41 6.46
N ALA A 124 -0.54 -12.38 5.61
CA ALA A 124 -0.02 -13.74 5.72
C ALA A 124 1.45 -13.85 5.29
N PHE A 125 1.84 -13.02 4.32
CA PHE A 125 3.16 -13.07 3.69
C PHE A 125 3.84 -11.70 3.81
N SER A 126 4.58 -11.50 4.91
CA SER A 126 5.42 -10.32 5.07
C SER A 126 6.79 -10.56 4.38
N PRO A 127 7.29 -9.60 3.59
CA PRO A 127 8.56 -9.75 2.88
C PRO A 127 9.78 -9.75 3.82
N ASP A 128 9.63 -9.18 5.03
CA ASP A 128 10.69 -9.12 6.03
C ASP A 128 10.80 -10.39 6.88
N ASP A 129 9.95 -11.38 6.62
CA ASP A 129 9.67 -12.42 7.58
C ASP A 129 9.84 -13.81 6.98
N ASP A 130 11.09 -14.22 6.74
CA ASP A 130 11.50 -15.49 6.12
C ASP A 130 10.94 -16.76 6.78
N ALA A 131 10.36 -16.68 7.98
CA ALA A 131 9.82 -17.85 8.71
C ALA A 131 8.65 -18.55 7.99
N HIS A 132 8.03 -17.94 6.97
CA HIS A 132 7.03 -18.61 6.12
C HIS A 132 7.65 -19.63 5.16
N ARG A 133 8.98 -19.64 4.97
CA ARG A 133 9.67 -20.47 3.96
C ARG A 133 9.97 -21.90 4.43
N GLU A 134 9.82 -22.22 5.72
CA GLU A 134 10.42 -23.44 6.30
C GLU A 134 9.43 -24.47 6.89
N GLU A 135 8.13 -24.18 7.02
CA GLU A 135 7.19 -25.09 7.71
C GLU A 135 5.89 -25.34 6.90
N ASP A 136 5.56 -26.63 6.70
CA ASP A 136 4.29 -27.12 6.14
C ASP A 136 3.56 -27.98 7.20
N PRO A 137 2.35 -27.61 7.66
CA PRO A 137 1.56 -26.44 7.24
C PRO A 137 2.14 -25.12 7.77
N ASN A 138 1.87 -24.02 7.05
CA ASN A 138 2.27 -22.67 7.45
C ASN A 138 1.58 -22.29 8.78
N PRO A 139 2.30 -22.27 9.93
CA PRO A 139 1.70 -22.06 11.24
C PRO A 139 1.05 -20.68 11.38
N ARG A 140 1.41 -19.73 10.50
CA ARG A 140 0.81 -18.40 10.50
C ARG A 140 -0.61 -18.39 10.01
N LEU A 141 -0.95 -19.18 9.00
CA LEU A 141 -2.32 -19.23 8.51
C LEU A 141 -3.27 -19.72 9.62
N GLU A 142 -2.83 -20.67 10.46
CA GLU A 142 -3.59 -21.10 11.64
C GLU A 142 -3.72 -19.98 12.69
N LEU A 143 -2.63 -19.27 12.99
CA LEU A 143 -2.67 -18.09 13.86
C LEU A 143 -3.66 -17.04 13.34
N TYR A 144 -3.67 -16.77 12.04
CA TYR A 144 -4.61 -15.84 11.42
C TYR A 144 -6.04 -16.34 11.43
N ALA A 145 -6.25 -17.64 11.21
CA ALA A 145 -7.56 -18.25 11.37
C ALA A 145 -8.09 -17.99 12.79
N ASN A 146 -7.25 -18.20 13.81
CA ASN A 146 -7.60 -17.96 15.21
C ASN A 146 -7.87 -16.48 15.49
N GLN A 147 -7.09 -15.56 14.92
CA GLN A 147 -7.35 -14.13 15.01
C GLN A 147 -8.70 -13.75 14.39
N LEU A 148 -9.01 -14.23 13.19
CA LEU A 148 -10.30 -14.02 12.53
C LEU A 148 -11.46 -14.60 13.35
N SER A 149 -11.27 -15.76 13.98
CA SER A 149 -12.25 -16.32 14.92
C SER A 149 -12.51 -15.41 16.11
N ASN A 150 -11.46 -14.87 16.72
CA ASN A 150 -11.56 -13.98 17.86
C ASN A 150 -12.28 -12.68 17.50
N VAL A 151 -11.94 -12.09 16.35
CA VAL A 151 -12.63 -10.94 15.76
C VAL A 151 -14.10 -11.25 15.56
N LEU A 152 -14.41 -12.38 14.91
CA LEU A 152 -15.78 -12.76 14.62
C LEU A 152 -16.61 -12.99 15.89
N MET A 153 -16.02 -13.62 16.91
CA MET A 153 -16.64 -13.75 18.23
C MET A 153 -16.91 -12.38 18.88
N ALA A 154 -15.96 -11.44 18.78
CA ALA A 154 -16.12 -10.09 19.30
C ALA A 154 -17.21 -9.31 18.55
N MET A 155 -17.35 -9.53 17.24
CA MET A 155 -18.39 -8.92 16.40
C MET A 155 -19.78 -9.47 16.70
N LYS A 156 -19.91 -10.80 16.88
CA LYS A 156 -21.19 -11.47 17.15
C LYS A 156 -21.69 -11.30 18.58
N LYS A 157 -20.83 -10.83 19.50
CA LYS A 157 -21.21 -10.68 20.90
C LYS A 157 -22.40 -9.70 21.04
N PRO A 158 -23.50 -10.08 21.72
CA PRO A 158 -24.64 -9.20 21.93
C PRO A 158 -24.23 -7.88 22.60
N GLY A 159 -24.69 -6.76 22.04
CA GLY A 159 -24.35 -5.41 22.50
C GLY A 159 -22.93 -4.94 22.15
N SER A 160 -22.16 -5.73 21.38
CA SER A 160 -20.87 -5.31 20.87
C SER A 160 -21.02 -4.17 19.88
N ARG A 161 -20.23 -3.10 20.07
CA ARG A 161 -20.11 -2.00 19.11
C ARG A 161 -18.97 -2.22 18.11
N PHE A 162 -18.31 -3.39 18.15
CA PHE A 162 -17.17 -3.69 17.29
C PHE A 162 -17.51 -3.45 15.81
N VAL A 163 -18.62 -4.03 15.35
CA VAL A 163 -19.07 -3.94 13.96
C VAL A 163 -19.26 -2.51 13.49
N ILE A 164 -19.83 -1.66 14.35
CA ILE A 164 -20.10 -0.24 14.04
C ILE A 164 -18.79 0.56 13.99
N ASN A 165 -17.80 0.16 14.78
CA ASN A 165 -16.53 0.86 14.87
C ASN A 165 -15.56 0.47 13.74
N LEU A 166 -15.72 -0.69 13.12
CA LEU A 166 -14.81 -1.16 12.08
C LEU A 166 -14.95 -0.32 10.81
N LYS A 167 -13.85 0.35 10.43
CA LYS A 167 -13.75 1.23 9.27
C LYS A 167 -12.82 0.70 8.20
N ALA A 168 -11.76 -0.02 8.58
CA ALA A 168 -10.77 -0.56 7.65
C ALA A 168 -10.60 -2.07 7.85
N LEU A 169 -10.64 -2.81 6.74
CA LEU A 169 -10.32 -4.23 6.69
C LEU A 169 -9.27 -4.45 5.62
N SER A 170 -8.11 -4.96 6.04
CA SER A 170 -7.00 -5.31 5.16
C SER A 170 -6.67 -6.79 5.32
N ILE A 171 -6.80 -7.53 4.23
CA ILE A 171 -6.46 -8.96 4.15
C ILE A 171 -5.53 -9.13 2.95
N ASP A 172 -4.24 -9.34 3.22
CA ASP A 172 -3.20 -9.58 2.23
C ASP A 172 -2.67 -11.02 2.36
N LEU A 173 -3.06 -11.85 1.40
CA LEU A 173 -2.68 -13.26 1.28
C LEU A 173 -1.86 -13.50 0.00
N HIS A 174 -1.32 -12.43 -0.60
CA HIS A 174 -0.51 -12.57 -1.79
C HIS A 174 0.96 -12.83 -1.42
N PRO A 175 1.58 -13.94 -1.87
CA PRO A 175 3.01 -14.14 -1.69
C PRO A 175 3.76 -13.12 -2.56
N LYS A 176 4.52 -12.22 -1.93
CA LYS A 176 5.17 -11.07 -2.62
C LYS A 176 6.34 -11.46 -3.53
N ASN A 177 6.87 -12.68 -3.44
CA ASN A 177 8.01 -13.14 -4.23
C ASN A 177 7.70 -14.51 -4.83
N GLY A 178 8.27 -14.80 -6.01
CA GLY A 178 8.17 -16.08 -6.75
C GLY A 178 8.72 -17.31 -6.03
N THR A 179 8.50 -17.45 -4.72
CA THR A 179 8.52 -18.73 -4.02
C THR A 179 7.60 -19.66 -4.79
N GLN A 180 8.21 -20.65 -5.42
CA GLN A 180 7.53 -21.68 -6.19
C GLN A 180 6.24 -22.08 -5.50
N TYR A 181 5.15 -21.82 -6.22
CA TYR A 181 3.77 -22.19 -6.02
C TYR A 181 3.58 -23.52 -5.26
N ARG A 182 3.79 -23.52 -3.95
CA ARG A 182 3.33 -24.61 -3.10
C ARG A 182 1.88 -24.29 -2.76
N VAL A 183 1.00 -25.25 -3.02
CA VAL A 183 -0.39 -25.23 -2.58
C VAL A 183 -0.35 -25.25 -1.05
N GLU A 184 -0.22 -24.09 -0.41
CA GLU A 184 -0.31 -23.99 1.04
C GLU A 184 -1.74 -24.35 1.44
N ALA A 185 -1.88 -25.37 2.29
CA ALA A 185 -3.17 -25.77 2.81
C ALA A 185 -3.69 -24.67 3.74
N VAL A 186 -4.63 -23.86 3.24
CA VAL A 186 -5.30 -22.86 4.08
C VAL A 186 -6.17 -23.59 5.12
N PRO A 187 -6.15 -23.17 6.40
CA PRO A 187 -6.95 -23.81 7.43
C PRO A 187 -8.44 -23.91 7.06
N PRO A 188 -9.11 -25.02 7.44
CA PRO A 188 -10.55 -25.12 7.31
C PRO A 188 -11.26 -23.91 7.93
N ASP A 189 -12.34 -23.45 7.30
CA ASP A 189 -13.16 -22.29 7.69
C ASP A 189 -12.49 -20.91 7.62
N PHE A 190 -11.21 -20.79 7.24
CA PHE A 190 -10.54 -19.49 7.16
C PHE A 190 -11.35 -18.48 6.34
N PHE A 191 -11.80 -18.90 5.16
CA PHE A 191 -12.62 -18.07 4.28
C PHE A 191 -14.06 -17.93 4.75
N ALA A 192 -14.65 -18.97 5.34
CA ALA A 192 -15.98 -18.85 5.95
C ALA A 192 -15.99 -17.75 7.03
N ARG A 193 -14.86 -17.55 7.74
CA ARG A 193 -14.69 -16.43 8.69
C ARG A 193 -14.58 -15.09 7.98
N ILE A 194 -13.79 -14.99 6.91
CA ILE A 194 -13.69 -13.76 6.08
C ILE A 194 -15.07 -13.36 5.54
N HIS A 195 -15.81 -14.31 4.94
CA HIS A 195 -17.16 -14.09 4.44
C HIS A 195 -18.08 -13.53 5.52
N GLN A 196 -18.06 -14.13 6.71
CA GLN A 196 -18.90 -13.70 7.83
C GLN A 196 -18.49 -12.31 8.34
N ILE A 197 -17.20 -12.00 8.40
CA ILE A 197 -16.72 -10.67 8.78
C ILE A 197 -17.24 -9.66 7.76
N LEU A 198 -16.99 -9.87 6.46
CA LEU A 198 -17.45 -8.97 5.39
C LEU A 198 -18.97 -8.75 5.41
N SER A 199 -19.76 -9.80 5.68
CA SER A 199 -21.22 -9.70 5.80
C SER A 199 -21.69 -8.86 6.98
N LEU A 200 -20.89 -8.76 8.04
CA LEU A 200 -21.23 -7.97 9.22
C LEU A 200 -20.79 -6.51 9.06
N THR A 201 -19.81 -6.21 8.21
CA THR A 201 -19.11 -4.91 8.20
C THR A 201 -19.74 -3.90 7.25
N SER A 202 -20.98 -3.48 7.50
CA SER A 202 -21.69 -2.53 6.63
C SER A 202 -21.12 -1.11 6.60
N HIS A 203 -20.32 -0.72 7.61
CA HIS A 203 -19.77 0.63 7.76
C HIS A 203 -18.34 0.80 7.23
N LEU A 204 -17.86 -0.18 6.47
CA LEU A 204 -16.51 -0.19 5.95
C LEU A 204 -16.25 1.02 5.04
N GLN A 205 -15.11 1.69 5.25
CA GLN A 205 -14.63 2.83 4.48
C GLN A 205 -13.43 2.46 3.61
N TYR A 206 -12.65 1.49 4.07
CA TYR A 206 -11.47 0.96 3.39
C TYR A 206 -11.55 -0.57 3.33
N LEU A 207 -11.42 -1.13 2.13
CA LEU A 207 -11.28 -2.56 1.91
C LEU A 207 -10.02 -2.85 1.11
N ARG A 208 -9.11 -3.64 1.68
CA ARG A 208 -8.00 -4.26 0.95
C ARG A 208 -8.14 -5.77 1.01
N LEU A 209 -8.16 -6.38 -0.16
CA LEU A 209 -8.19 -7.82 -0.31
C LEU A 209 -7.23 -8.22 -1.43
N SER A 210 -6.15 -8.91 -1.07
CA SER A 210 -5.18 -9.46 -2.03
C SER A 210 -5.10 -10.97 -1.85
N VAL A 211 -5.42 -11.75 -2.88
CA VAL A 211 -5.57 -13.21 -2.77
C VAL A 211 -5.03 -13.92 -4.01
N ASN A 212 -4.43 -15.09 -3.78
CA ASN A 212 -3.92 -15.99 -4.81
C ASN A 212 -4.89 -17.15 -5.09
N ALA A 213 -5.26 -17.38 -6.36
CA ALA A 213 -6.13 -18.48 -6.79
C ALA A 213 -5.62 -19.87 -6.47
N GLN A 214 -4.30 -20.04 -6.35
CA GLN A 214 -3.74 -21.34 -6.03
C GLN A 214 -3.97 -21.72 -4.56
N MET A 215 -4.20 -20.72 -3.69
CA MET A 215 -4.58 -20.96 -2.31
C MET A 215 -6.07 -21.31 -2.18
N ILE A 216 -6.91 -20.83 -3.11
CA ILE A 216 -8.36 -21.00 -3.03
C ILE A 216 -9.15 -20.87 -4.33
N PRO A 217 -10.38 -21.44 -4.37
CA PRO A 217 -11.39 -21.07 -5.34
C PRO A 217 -11.81 -19.60 -5.15
N LEU A 218 -11.21 -18.68 -5.94
CA LEU A 218 -11.50 -17.25 -5.90
C LEU A 218 -12.99 -16.95 -6.14
N SER A 219 -13.65 -17.77 -6.95
CA SER A 219 -15.07 -17.65 -7.26
C SER A 219 -15.92 -17.57 -5.99
N ALA A 220 -15.60 -18.33 -4.94
CA ALA A 220 -16.38 -18.29 -3.69
C ALA A 220 -16.35 -16.90 -3.03
N ILE A 221 -15.17 -16.27 -2.93
CA ILE A 221 -15.03 -14.96 -2.28
C ILE A 221 -15.64 -13.86 -3.15
N PHE A 222 -15.38 -13.86 -4.45
CA PHE A 222 -15.82 -12.78 -5.33
C PHE A 222 -17.33 -12.82 -5.61
N ILE A 223 -17.93 -14.01 -5.72
CA ILE A 223 -19.40 -14.14 -5.74
C ILE A 223 -19.99 -13.51 -4.48
N HIS A 224 -19.40 -13.77 -3.31
CA HIS A 224 -19.87 -13.18 -2.07
C HIS A 224 -19.67 -11.66 -2.02
N LEU A 225 -18.47 -11.16 -2.34
CA LEU A 225 -18.18 -9.73 -2.41
C LEU A 225 -19.17 -9.01 -3.30
N SER A 226 -19.39 -9.52 -4.51
CA SER A 226 -20.32 -8.94 -5.47
C SER A 226 -21.75 -8.86 -4.92
N SER A 227 -22.14 -9.69 -3.94
CA SER A 227 -23.45 -9.63 -3.29
C SER A 227 -23.56 -8.53 -2.22
N LEU A 228 -22.44 -8.08 -1.66
CA LEU A 228 -22.39 -7.14 -0.55
C LEU A 228 -22.53 -5.68 -1.00
N ARG A 229 -22.91 -4.82 -0.05
CA ARG A 229 -22.96 -3.36 -0.22
C ARG A 229 -22.33 -2.69 0.98
N PHE A 230 -21.43 -1.75 0.71
CA PHE A 230 -20.72 -0.95 1.68
C PHE A 230 -20.98 0.54 1.39
N PRO A 231 -22.05 1.14 1.94
CA PRO A 231 -22.48 2.50 1.58
C PRO A 231 -21.44 3.59 1.88
N HIS A 232 -20.45 3.31 2.73
CA HIS A 232 -19.41 4.25 3.13
C HIS A 232 -18.04 3.94 2.52
N LEU A 233 -17.95 2.94 1.64
CA LEU A 233 -16.68 2.52 1.05
C LEU A 233 -16.14 3.62 0.14
N ARG A 234 -14.93 4.10 0.46
CA ARG A 234 -14.23 5.15 -0.29
C ARG A 234 -12.94 4.66 -0.92
N VAL A 235 -12.30 3.68 -0.27
CA VAL A 235 -11.03 3.12 -0.70
C VAL A 235 -11.18 1.63 -0.92
N LEU A 236 -10.77 1.17 -2.10
CA LEU A 236 -10.81 -0.23 -2.48
C LEU A 236 -9.47 -0.65 -3.09
N ARG A 237 -8.88 -1.72 -2.55
CA ARG A 237 -7.67 -2.35 -3.08
C ARG A 237 -7.95 -3.83 -3.31
N LEU A 238 -8.01 -4.25 -4.56
CA LEU A 238 -8.27 -5.64 -4.94
C LEU A 238 -7.07 -6.17 -5.73
N GLY A 239 -6.38 -7.15 -5.15
CA GLY A 239 -5.31 -7.90 -5.80
C GLY A 239 -5.76 -9.34 -6.05
N LEU A 240 -5.68 -9.77 -7.30
CA LEU A 240 -6.07 -11.09 -7.74
C LEU A 240 -5.00 -11.71 -8.62
N LEU A 241 -4.50 -12.87 -8.18
CA LEU A 241 -3.71 -13.74 -9.03
C LEU A 241 -4.61 -14.90 -9.47
N THR A 242 -5.08 -14.90 -10.72
CA THR A 242 -6.07 -15.86 -11.24
C THR A 242 -5.60 -16.57 -12.50
N ALA A 243 -6.27 -17.67 -12.84
CA ALA A 243 -6.16 -18.34 -14.13
C ALA A 243 -7.52 -18.39 -14.85
N SER A 244 -8.47 -17.53 -14.44
CA SER A 244 -9.81 -17.45 -15.03
C SER A 244 -10.43 -16.07 -14.88
N ASN A 245 -11.36 -15.77 -15.79
CA ASN A 245 -12.10 -14.52 -15.89
C ASN A 245 -13.32 -14.39 -14.97
N GLU A 246 -13.85 -15.48 -14.42
CA GLU A 246 -15.07 -15.44 -13.59
C GLU A 246 -14.95 -14.50 -12.37
N PRO A 247 -13.87 -14.54 -11.57
CA PRO A 247 -13.71 -13.64 -10.44
C PRO A 247 -13.66 -12.16 -10.87
N THR A 248 -13.16 -11.90 -12.08
CA THR A 248 -13.08 -10.55 -12.66
C THR A 248 -14.46 -10.01 -13.00
N ILE A 249 -15.38 -10.84 -13.52
CA ILE A 249 -16.79 -10.49 -13.72
C ILE A 249 -17.44 -10.04 -12.40
N ASP A 250 -17.20 -10.79 -11.32
CA ASP A 250 -17.82 -10.49 -10.04
C ASP A 250 -17.18 -9.26 -9.36
N ALA A 251 -15.88 -9.03 -9.59
CA ALA A 251 -15.22 -7.78 -9.22
C ALA A 251 -15.85 -6.59 -9.96
N ALA A 252 -16.09 -6.69 -11.27
CA ALA A 252 -16.77 -5.66 -12.05
C ALA A 252 -18.17 -5.33 -11.49
N LYS A 253 -18.98 -6.35 -11.20
CA LYS A 253 -20.30 -6.16 -10.54
C LYS A 253 -20.17 -5.50 -9.17
N PHE A 254 -19.12 -5.81 -8.42
CA PHE A 254 -18.85 -5.18 -7.13
C PHE A 254 -18.56 -3.69 -7.30
N LEU A 255 -17.71 -3.29 -8.26
CA LEU A 255 -17.41 -1.88 -8.54
C LEU A 255 -18.69 -1.09 -8.85
N GLY A 256 -19.55 -1.60 -9.75
CA GLY A 256 -20.80 -0.95 -10.12
C GLY A 256 -21.79 -0.75 -8.95
N LYS A 257 -21.63 -1.47 -7.83
CA LYS A 257 -22.46 -1.28 -6.62
C LYS A 257 -21.91 -0.21 -5.66
N HIS A 258 -20.71 0.32 -5.92
CA HIS A 258 -20.01 1.25 -5.03
C HIS A 258 -19.55 2.51 -5.79
N PRO A 259 -20.48 3.33 -6.32
CA PRO A 259 -20.14 4.54 -7.08
C PRO A 259 -19.46 5.64 -6.25
N GLU A 260 -19.47 5.48 -4.93
CA GLU A 260 -18.90 6.38 -3.92
C GLU A 260 -17.38 6.21 -3.73
N LEU A 261 -16.77 5.25 -4.45
CA LEU A 261 -15.33 5.01 -4.44
C LEU A 261 -14.56 6.22 -4.99
N LYS A 262 -13.46 6.56 -4.30
CA LYS A 262 -12.58 7.69 -4.61
C LYS A 262 -11.14 7.23 -4.88
N ASP A 263 -10.69 6.20 -4.19
CA ASP A 263 -9.34 5.63 -4.35
C ASP A 263 -9.48 4.14 -4.63
N VAL A 264 -9.04 3.74 -5.82
CA VAL A 264 -9.20 2.37 -6.30
C VAL A 264 -7.86 1.84 -6.78
N SER A 265 -7.47 0.66 -6.29
CA SER A 265 -6.32 -0.09 -6.77
C SER A 265 -6.73 -1.49 -7.19
N LEU A 266 -6.43 -1.85 -8.43
CA LEU A 266 -6.81 -3.11 -9.04
C LEU A 266 -5.57 -3.76 -9.64
N TRP A 267 -5.27 -4.98 -9.18
CA TRP A 267 -4.17 -5.78 -9.71
C TRP A 267 -4.73 -7.15 -10.08
N PHE A 268 -5.16 -7.32 -11.33
CA PHE A 268 -5.61 -8.60 -11.83
C PHE A 268 -4.53 -9.19 -12.74
N TYR A 269 -3.90 -10.25 -12.27
CA TYR A 269 -2.92 -11.01 -13.05
C TYR A 269 -3.60 -12.30 -13.50
N ASP A 270 -3.87 -12.40 -14.80
CA ASP A 270 -4.39 -13.62 -15.41
C ASP A 270 -3.27 -14.34 -16.19
N PHE A 271 -2.91 -15.54 -15.76
CA PHE A 271 -1.93 -16.37 -16.45
C PHE A 271 -2.52 -17.23 -17.57
N SER A 272 -3.85 -17.24 -17.74
CA SER A 272 -4.52 -17.97 -18.83
C SER A 272 -4.37 -17.28 -20.19
N GLY A 273 -4.03 -15.99 -20.20
CA GLY A 273 -3.94 -15.16 -21.41
C GLY A 273 -5.30 -14.65 -21.91
N GLU A 274 -6.41 -15.04 -21.30
CA GLU A 274 -7.73 -14.50 -21.64
C GLU A 274 -8.03 -13.23 -20.83
N SER A 275 -7.76 -12.03 -21.36
CA SER A 275 -8.06 -10.80 -20.62
C SER A 275 -9.57 -10.54 -20.51
N TYR A 276 -10.03 -10.19 -19.30
CA TYR A 276 -11.40 -9.74 -19.09
C TYR A 276 -11.67 -8.46 -19.90
N PRO A 277 -12.82 -8.34 -20.59
CA PRO A 277 -13.09 -7.19 -21.46
C PRO A 277 -13.52 -5.94 -20.67
N TRP A 278 -12.63 -5.40 -19.82
CA TRP A 278 -12.83 -4.21 -18.98
C TRP A 278 -13.40 -3.01 -19.74
N ARG A 279 -13.01 -2.85 -21.01
CA ARG A 279 -13.53 -1.81 -21.91
C ARG A 279 -15.05 -1.81 -22.03
N GLN A 280 -15.73 -2.95 -21.87
CA GLN A 280 -17.20 -3.03 -21.97
C GLN A 280 -17.89 -2.31 -20.81
N LEU A 281 -17.26 -2.25 -19.63
CA LEU A 281 -17.81 -1.52 -18.47
C LEU A 281 -17.78 -0.01 -18.65
N ARG A 282 -17.10 0.49 -19.68
CA ARG A 282 -17.00 1.92 -19.96
C ARG A 282 -18.35 2.60 -20.11
N SER A 283 -19.34 1.94 -20.69
CA SER A 283 -20.68 2.53 -20.80
C SER A 283 -21.41 2.64 -19.47
N GLU A 284 -21.00 1.86 -18.46
CA GLU A 284 -21.63 1.85 -17.14
C GLU A 284 -21.01 2.88 -16.20
N ASP A 285 -19.81 3.40 -16.53
CA ASP A 285 -19.02 4.33 -15.71
C ASP A 285 -19.00 3.91 -14.22
N PRO A 286 -18.41 2.75 -13.89
CA PRO A 286 -18.53 2.15 -12.56
C PRO A 286 -17.88 2.97 -11.45
N LEU A 287 -17.01 3.94 -11.79
CA LEU A 287 -16.20 4.72 -10.86
C LEU A 287 -16.34 6.24 -11.13
N PRO A 288 -17.55 6.82 -11.00
CA PRO A 288 -17.81 8.19 -11.43
C PRO A 288 -17.13 9.26 -10.54
N ASN A 289 -16.81 8.91 -9.28
CA ASN A 289 -16.20 9.81 -8.29
C ASN A 289 -14.71 9.54 -8.04
N LEU A 290 -14.06 8.82 -8.96
CA LEU A 290 -12.68 8.38 -8.82
C LEU A 290 -11.69 9.55 -8.81
N GLU A 291 -10.94 9.70 -7.73
CA GLU A 291 -9.90 10.71 -7.52
C GLU A 291 -8.49 10.13 -7.73
N ARG A 292 -8.29 8.85 -7.38
CA ARG A 292 -7.00 8.14 -7.45
C ARG A 292 -7.20 6.73 -7.99
N MET A 293 -6.36 6.33 -8.92
CA MET A 293 -6.39 4.99 -9.54
C MET A 293 -5.00 4.37 -9.53
N HIS A 294 -4.91 3.09 -9.17
CA HIS A 294 -3.75 2.24 -9.42
C HIS A 294 -4.19 1.01 -10.19
N ALA A 295 -3.71 0.83 -11.43
CA ALA A 295 -4.17 -0.27 -12.29
C ALA A 295 -3.17 -0.59 -13.41
N THR A 296 -3.39 -1.73 -14.06
CA THR A 296 -2.74 -2.05 -15.34
C THR A 296 -3.49 -1.41 -16.51
N PHE A 297 -2.95 -1.60 -17.71
CA PHE A 297 -3.56 -1.11 -18.94
C PHE A 297 -5.01 -1.55 -19.10
N GLU A 298 -5.30 -2.82 -18.80
CA GLU A 298 -6.61 -3.41 -19.05
C GLU A 298 -7.71 -2.78 -18.19
N GLU A 299 -7.47 -2.63 -16.88
CA GLU A 299 -8.44 -2.01 -15.99
C GLU A 299 -8.68 -0.54 -16.34
N LEU A 300 -7.64 0.21 -16.75
CA LEU A 300 -7.79 1.61 -17.13
C LEU A 300 -8.72 1.81 -18.33
N ARG A 301 -8.88 0.80 -19.20
CA ARG A 301 -9.81 0.87 -20.34
C ARG A 301 -11.27 0.92 -19.91
N MET A 302 -11.60 0.55 -18.67
CA MET A 302 -12.97 0.68 -18.14
C MET A 302 -13.37 2.14 -17.91
N LEU A 303 -12.41 3.06 -17.77
CA LEU A 303 -12.73 4.45 -17.44
C LEU A 303 -13.33 5.14 -18.67
N ALA A 304 -14.56 5.67 -18.53
CA ALA A 304 -15.28 6.39 -19.58
C ALA A 304 -14.85 7.85 -19.71
N SER A 305 -14.56 8.44 -18.57
CA SER A 305 -13.93 9.73 -18.33
C SER A 305 -13.87 9.86 -16.82
N SER A 306 -12.82 10.42 -16.23
CA SER A 306 -12.91 10.82 -14.83
C SER A 306 -12.69 12.31 -14.71
N LYS A 307 -13.76 13.01 -14.29
CA LYS A 307 -13.75 14.44 -14.00
C LYS A 307 -12.96 14.75 -12.72
N HIS A 308 -12.73 13.74 -11.88
CA HIS A 308 -12.14 13.90 -10.55
C HIS A 308 -10.76 13.24 -10.44
N LEU A 309 -10.34 12.43 -11.41
CA LEU A 309 -9.06 11.71 -11.36
C LEU A 309 -7.91 12.70 -11.43
N THR A 310 -7.11 12.71 -10.36
CA THR A 310 -5.94 13.59 -10.20
C THR A 310 -4.64 12.81 -10.10
N VAL A 311 -4.68 11.57 -9.59
CA VAL A 311 -3.51 10.71 -9.41
C VAL A 311 -3.73 9.39 -10.13
N LEU A 312 -2.81 9.03 -11.00
CA LEU A 312 -2.80 7.76 -11.72
C LEU A 312 -1.47 7.02 -11.48
N GLN A 313 -1.56 5.81 -10.93
CA GLN A 313 -0.47 4.85 -10.88
C GLN A 313 -0.74 3.76 -11.93
N TYR A 314 0.13 3.66 -12.91
CA TYR A 314 0.00 2.78 -14.06
C TYR A 314 1.07 1.69 -13.97
N ASP A 315 0.64 0.48 -13.65
CA ASP A 315 1.49 -0.71 -13.71
C ASP A 315 1.54 -1.18 -15.16
N ARG A 316 2.51 -0.68 -15.91
CA ARG A 316 2.73 -1.06 -17.30
C ARG A 316 3.29 -2.48 -17.35
N GLN A 317 2.97 -3.22 -18.40
CA GLN A 317 3.45 -4.58 -18.65
C GLN A 317 3.81 -4.66 -20.14
N ILE A 318 4.83 -5.46 -20.50
CA ILE A 318 5.22 -5.70 -21.89
C ILE A 318 4.02 -6.41 -22.50
N LEU A 319 3.24 -5.66 -23.26
CA LEU A 319 2.25 -6.23 -24.13
C LEU A 319 2.99 -6.68 -25.38
N GLU A 320 3.01 -7.99 -25.63
CA GLU A 320 3.35 -8.53 -26.95
C GLU A 320 2.20 -8.17 -27.92
N VAL A 321 2.14 -6.89 -28.32
CA VAL A 321 1.16 -6.42 -29.30
C VAL A 321 1.69 -6.76 -30.69
N PRO A 322 0.97 -7.57 -31.50
CA PRO A 322 1.39 -7.84 -32.87
C PRO A 322 1.54 -6.52 -33.65
N GLU A 323 2.61 -6.37 -34.43
CA GLU A 323 2.85 -5.16 -35.25
C GLU A 323 1.63 -4.68 -36.08
N PRO A 324 0.79 -5.57 -36.66
CA PRO A 324 -0.41 -5.15 -37.37
C PRO A 324 -1.42 -4.38 -36.50
N GLU A 325 -1.47 -4.65 -35.19
CA GLU A 325 -2.40 -4.00 -34.26
C GLU A 325 -1.92 -2.61 -33.83
N LEU A 326 -0.60 -2.36 -33.91
CA LEU A 326 -0.01 -1.06 -33.61
C LEU A 326 -0.38 0.00 -34.66
N ASP A 327 -0.75 -0.41 -35.88
CA ASP A 327 -1.09 0.51 -36.99
C ASP A 327 0.01 1.56 -37.22
N GLY A 328 1.28 1.13 -37.11
CA GLY A 328 2.47 1.99 -37.24
C GLY A 328 2.73 2.94 -36.06
N ARG A 329 2.00 2.84 -34.96
CA ARG A 329 2.21 3.65 -33.74
C ARG A 329 3.23 3.01 -32.80
N ASN A 330 3.89 3.85 -31.99
CA ASN A 330 4.61 3.37 -30.81
C ASN A 330 3.61 2.75 -29.82
N ILE A 331 4.02 1.70 -29.11
CA ILE A 331 3.24 1.00 -28.09
C ILE A 331 2.56 1.98 -27.11
N LEU A 332 3.27 2.98 -26.60
CA LEU A 332 2.69 3.94 -25.65
C LEU A 332 1.58 4.79 -26.27
N ASP A 333 1.79 5.26 -27.51
CA ASP A 333 0.79 6.03 -28.24
C ASP A 333 -0.44 5.18 -28.55
N TRP A 334 -0.22 3.90 -28.88
CA TRP A 334 -1.28 2.91 -29.06
C TRP A 334 -2.05 2.67 -27.75
N GLU A 335 -1.37 2.40 -26.64
CA GLU A 335 -1.98 2.17 -25.32
C GLU A 335 -2.89 3.34 -24.94
N PHE A 336 -2.37 4.57 -24.97
CA PHE A 336 -3.16 5.76 -24.62
C PHE A 336 -4.32 6.00 -25.59
N SER A 337 -4.18 5.61 -26.87
CA SER A 337 -5.29 5.72 -27.83
C SER A 337 -6.45 4.76 -27.54
N GLN A 338 -6.25 3.71 -26.73
CA GLN A 338 -7.31 2.80 -26.33
C GLN A 338 -8.18 3.35 -25.18
N PHE A 339 -7.75 4.42 -24.51
CA PHE A 339 -8.52 5.10 -23.50
C PHE A 339 -9.67 5.91 -24.12
N SER A 340 -10.63 6.29 -23.29
CA SER A 340 -11.87 6.96 -23.71
C SER A 340 -11.70 8.44 -24.08
N GLY A 341 -10.56 9.03 -23.74
CA GLY A 341 -10.22 10.42 -23.97
C GLY A 341 -9.12 10.88 -23.01
N PRO A 342 -8.72 12.16 -23.06
CA PRO A 342 -7.69 12.69 -22.18
C PRO A 342 -8.16 12.77 -20.72
N PHE A 343 -7.27 12.41 -19.80
CA PHE A 343 -7.45 12.62 -18.36
C PHE A 343 -6.94 14.02 -17.98
N ILE A 344 -7.73 15.03 -18.34
CA ILE A 344 -7.35 16.45 -18.26
C ILE A 344 -7.09 17.00 -16.84
N HIS A 345 -7.44 16.25 -15.80
CA HIS A 345 -7.26 16.63 -14.40
C HIS A 345 -6.16 15.84 -13.68
N VAL A 346 -5.55 14.86 -14.35
CA VAL A 346 -4.42 14.11 -13.79
C VAL A 346 -3.22 15.03 -13.72
N THR A 347 -2.79 15.30 -12.49
CA THR A 347 -1.60 16.09 -12.18
C THR A 347 -0.42 15.19 -11.81
N HIS A 348 -0.69 13.97 -11.33
CA HIS A 348 0.33 13.02 -10.91
C HIS A 348 0.20 11.71 -11.68
N LEU A 349 1.24 11.35 -12.44
CA LEU A 349 1.35 10.07 -13.13
C LEU A 349 2.59 9.34 -12.60
N SER A 350 2.39 8.12 -12.12
CA SER A 350 3.46 7.18 -11.78
C SER A 350 3.35 5.96 -12.68
N ILE A 351 4.43 5.57 -13.35
CA ILE A 351 4.50 4.38 -14.20
C ILE A 351 5.47 3.39 -13.55
N SER A 352 5.03 2.15 -13.39
CA SER A 352 5.78 1.06 -12.75
C SER A 352 6.00 -0.12 -13.71
N ASN A 353 6.97 -0.96 -13.33
CA ASN A 353 7.52 -2.09 -14.07
C ASN A 353 8.24 -1.62 -15.33
N GLU A 354 7.52 -1.12 -16.33
CA GLU A 354 8.12 -0.64 -17.57
C GLU A 354 7.95 0.84 -17.73
N TYR A 355 9.05 1.52 -17.53
CA TYR A 355 9.13 2.95 -17.66
C TYR A 355 8.99 3.37 -19.13
N ILE A 356 8.78 4.66 -19.36
CA ILE A 356 8.59 5.21 -20.70
C ILE A 356 9.84 5.94 -21.17
N VAL A 357 10.25 5.69 -22.41
CA VAL A 357 11.28 6.52 -23.06
C VAL A 357 10.70 7.90 -23.34
N LEU A 358 11.35 8.96 -22.82
CA LEU A 358 10.97 10.34 -23.10
C LEU A 358 11.57 10.82 -24.42
N ASP A 359 10.94 10.43 -25.52
CA ASP A 359 11.23 10.94 -26.86
C ASP A 359 10.10 11.85 -27.38
N GLY A 360 10.25 12.38 -28.59
CA GLY A 360 9.23 13.23 -29.20
C GLY A 360 7.88 12.54 -29.45
N VAL A 361 7.81 11.21 -29.50
CA VAL A 361 6.56 10.46 -29.65
C VAL A 361 5.90 10.27 -28.29
N GLY A 362 6.65 9.84 -27.29
CA GLY A 362 6.21 9.65 -25.92
C GLY A 362 5.70 10.96 -25.29
N LEU A 363 6.40 12.08 -25.50
CA LEU A 363 5.95 13.40 -25.02
C LEU A 363 4.64 13.85 -25.65
N ARG A 364 4.46 13.59 -26.95
CA ARG A 364 3.21 13.89 -27.65
C ARG A 364 2.06 13.00 -27.18
N ALA A 365 2.34 11.74 -26.91
CA ALA A 365 1.36 10.82 -26.32
C ALA A 365 0.95 11.27 -24.91
N LEU A 366 1.92 11.63 -24.07
CA LEU A 366 1.71 12.14 -22.71
C LEU A 366 0.89 13.43 -22.71
N VAL A 367 1.26 14.46 -23.50
CA VAL A 367 0.52 15.74 -23.49
C VAL A 367 -0.89 15.57 -24.04
N ARG A 368 -1.10 14.67 -25.01
CA ARG A 368 -2.42 14.36 -25.53
C ARG A 368 -3.29 13.72 -24.45
N GLN A 369 -2.72 12.84 -23.62
CA GLN A 369 -3.47 12.08 -22.63
C GLN A 369 -3.60 12.78 -21.28
N PHE A 370 -2.58 13.51 -20.85
CA PHE A 370 -2.43 14.12 -19.52
C PHE A 370 -1.96 15.59 -19.63
N PRO A 371 -2.77 16.49 -20.20
CA PRO A 371 -2.35 17.86 -20.47
C PRO A 371 -2.09 18.72 -19.20
N ALA A 372 -2.59 18.30 -18.04
CA ALA A 372 -2.40 19.01 -16.76
C ALA A 372 -1.29 18.40 -15.88
N LEU A 373 -0.44 17.54 -16.43
CA LEU A 373 0.56 16.83 -15.66
C LEU A 373 1.57 17.78 -15.00
N GLU A 374 1.78 17.57 -13.70
CA GLU A 374 2.67 18.34 -12.82
C GLU A 374 3.82 17.46 -12.29
N VAL A 375 3.53 16.18 -12.05
CA VAL A 375 4.47 15.17 -11.56
C VAL A 375 4.45 13.94 -12.47
N LEU A 376 5.63 13.56 -12.96
CA LEU A 376 5.86 12.32 -13.70
C LEU A 376 6.91 11.46 -12.99
N ASP A 377 6.52 10.28 -12.52
CA ASP A 377 7.42 9.23 -12.06
C ASP A 377 7.34 8.05 -13.02
N GLY A 378 8.48 7.54 -13.51
CA GLY A 378 8.52 6.36 -14.38
C GLY A 378 8.94 6.61 -15.81
N ALA A 379 9.83 7.58 -16.02
CA ALA A 379 10.53 7.79 -17.29
C ALA A 379 11.87 7.05 -17.32
N GLU A 380 12.34 6.63 -18.49
CA GLU A 380 13.66 6.00 -18.67
C GLU A 380 14.70 7.02 -19.10
N CYS A 381 15.91 6.88 -18.56
CA CYS A 381 17.09 7.58 -18.98
C CYS A 381 17.97 6.64 -19.83
N THR A 382 17.54 6.39 -21.08
CA THR A 382 18.24 5.53 -22.05
C THR A 382 19.16 6.33 -22.98
N LYS A 383 19.89 5.64 -23.87
CA LYS A 383 20.66 6.30 -24.94
C LYS A 383 19.77 7.05 -25.93
N GLU A 384 18.57 6.56 -26.18
CA GLU A 384 17.56 7.21 -27.04
C GLU A 384 17.14 8.55 -26.42
N PHE A 385 16.91 8.59 -25.10
CA PHE A 385 16.63 9.84 -24.39
C PHE A 385 17.80 10.84 -24.53
N ILE A 386 19.03 10.40 -24.29
CA ILE A 386 20.22 11.27 -24.41
C ILE A 386 20.34 11.81 -25.84
N SER A 387 20.22 10.94 -26.85
CA SER A 387 20.26 11.31 -28.26
C SER A 387 19.14 12.28 -28.64
N PHE A 388 17.95 12.10 -28.08
CA PHE A 388 16.82 13.00 -28.28
C PHE A 388 17.09 14.40 -27.72
N MET A 389 17.71 14.50 -26.53
CA MET A 389 18.06 15.79 -25.92
C MET A 389 19.15 16.56 -26.69
N GLU A 390 19.92 15.90 -27.55
CA GLU A 390 20.87 16.55 -28.46
C GLU A 390 20.20 17.14 -29.73
N THR A 391 18.96 16.76 -30.01
CA THR A 391 18.20 17.30 -31.16
C THR A 391 17.57 18.65 -30.86
N ASN A 392 17.09 19.36 -31.89
CA ASN A 392 16.32 20.59 -31.66
C ASN A 392 14.94 20.24 -31.05
N THR A 393 14.77 20.55 -29.77
CA THR A 393 13.55 20.30 -28.99
C THR A 393 12.64 21.53 -28.84
N GLU A 394 12.93 22.65 -29.52
CA GLU A 394 12.17 23.90 -29.39
C GLU A 394 10.66 23.72 -29.65
N ASP A 395 10.29 22.94 -30.67
CA ASP A 395 8.90 22.66 -31.03
C ASP A 395 8.15 21.85 -29.94
N LEU A 396 8.88 21.22 -29.02
CA LEU A 396 8.35 20.39 -27.93
C LEU A 396 8.37 21.09 -26.57
N SER A 397 8.96 22.29 -26.46
CA SER A 397 9.02 23.08 -25.21
C SER A 397 7.65 23.47 -24.65
N SER A 398 6.60 23.39 -25.48
CA SER A 398 5.20 23.59 -25.07
C SER A 398 4.52 22.33 -24.54
N CYS A 399 5.15 21.16 -24.64
CA CYS A 399 4.63 19.92 -24.11
C CYS A 399 4.79 19.90 -22.58
N LEU A 400 3.71 19.57 -21.87
CA LEU A 400 3.68 19.46 -20.40
C LEU A 400 4.19 20.73 -19.66
N PRO A 401 3.60 21.92 -19.93
CA PRO A 401 4.13 23.19 -19.42
C PRO A 401 4.04 23.36 -17.89
N LYS A 402 3.34 22.45 -17.20
CA LYS A 402 3.18 22.46 -15.74
C LYS A 402 4.07 21.45 -15.02
N LEU A 403 4.82 20.63 -15.76
CA LEU A 403 5.65 19.58 -15.18
C LEU A 403 6.75 20.22 -14.33
N HIS A 404 6.66 20.03 -13.02
CA HIS A 404 7.63 20.56 -12.06
C HIS A 404 8.48 19.47 -11.42
N THR A 405 8.04 18.22 -11.44
CA THR A 405 8.78 17.08 -10.88
C THR A 405 8.85 15.93 -11.86
N LEU A 406 10.07 15.47 -12.16
CA LEU A 406 10.33 14.33 -13.02
C LEU A 406 11.21 13.30 -12.29
N THR A 407 10.78 12.05 -12.25
CA THR A 407 11.62 10.92 -11.79
C THR A 407 11.94 10.01 -12.98
N MET A 408 13.24 9.90 -13.26
CA MET A 408 13.79 9.06 -14.31
C MET A 408 14.54 7.87 -13.72
N TYR A 409 14.57 6.77 -14.46
CA TYR A 409 15.25 5.55 -14.11
C TYR A 409 16.32 5.26 -15.16
N GLU A 410 17.57 5.13 -14.73
CA GLU A 410 18.66 4.68 -15.58
C GLU A 410 18.43 3.21 -15.91
N VAL A 411 18.24 2.90 -17.19
CA VAL A 411 18.10 1.52 -17.67
C VAL A 411 19.46 1.03 -18.13
N LEU A 412 19.94 -0.06 -17.55
CA LEU A 412 21.17 -0.67 -18.01
C LEU A 412 20.85 -1.48 -19.28
N ASP A 413 20.90 -0.83 -20.44
CA ASP A 413 20.92 -1.50 -21.75
C ASP A 413 21.82 -2.72 -21.61
N HIS A 414 21.31 -3.92 -21.92
CA HIS A 414 22.02 -5.20 -21.84
C HIS A 414 23.53 -5.04 -22.07
N ILE A 415 24.27 -4.83 -20.99
CA ILE A 415 25.71 -4.99 -21.00
C ILE A 415 25.85 -6.49 -21.13
N ASP A 416 26.31 -6.93 -22.31
CA ASP A 416 26.72 -8.29 -22.58
C ASP A 416 27.31 -8.92 -21.32
N ALA A 417 26.85 -10.13 -21.02
CA ALA A 417 26.83 -10.82 -19.73
C ALA A 417 28.19 -11.08 -19.02
N ASP A 418 29.21 -10.24 -19.21
CA ASP A 418 30.58 -10.45 -18.75
C ASP A 418 31.14 -9.34 -17.84
N TYR A 419 30.35 -8.33 -17.44
CA TYR A 419 30.74 -7.49 -16.31
C TYR A 419 30.27 -8.14 -15.00
N PRO A 420 31.16 -8.70 -14.17
CA PRO A 420 30.79 -9.04 -12.82
C PRO A 420 30.40 -7.72 -12.15
N LEU A 421 29.09 -7.55 -11.90
CA LEU A 421 28.58 -6.58 -10.95
C LEU A 421 29.22 -6.91 -9.60
N ASP A 422 30.41 -6.35 -9.35
CA ASP A 422 30.95 -6.31 -8.01
C ASP A 422 29.97 -5.47 -7.20
N ILE A 423 29.34 -6.14 -6.23
CA ILE A 423 28.28 -5.64 -5.36
C ILE A 423 28.79 -4.41 -4.54
N ASN A 424 30.09 -4.12 -4.61
CA ASN A 424 30.75 -2.99 -3.97
C ASN A 424 31.21 -1.89 -4.93
N THR A 425 31.10 -2.06 -6.26
CA THR A 425 31.38 -0.96 -7.19
C THR A 425 30.13 -0.09 -7.32
N PRO A 426 30.17 1.18 -6.87
CA PRO A 426 29.11 2.12 -7.22
C PRO A 426 29.07 2.22 -8.75
N PHE A 427 27.84 2.25 -9.29
CA PHE A 427 27.38 2.74 -10.60
C PHE A 427 28.43 2.99 -11.71
N PRO A 428 28.11 2.73 -12.99
CA PRO A 428 28.96 3.19 -14.08
C PRO A 428 29.33 4.68 -13.87
N PRO A 429 30.61 5.04 -14.09
CA PRO A 429 31.15 6.35 -13.75
C PRO A 429 30.32 7.45 -14.42
N ASP A 430 30.32 8.63 -13.80
CA ASP A 430 29.67 9.86 -14.28
C ASP A 430 29.59 9.91 -15.81
N ASN A 431 28.40 9.70 -16.36
CA ASN A 431 28.15 9.85 -17.78
C ASN A 431 27.88 11.35 -18.03
N PRO A 432 28.85 12.09 -18.59
CA PRO A 432 28.69 13.53 -18.78
C PRO A 432 27.57 13.85 -19.78
N GLU A 433 27.35 12.99 -20.78
CA GLU A 433 26.28 13.17 -21.77
C GLU A 433 24.91 13.07 -21.10
N ARG A 434 24.75 12.10 -20.20
CA ARG A 434 23.55 11.96 -19.36
C ARG A 434 23.31 13.20 -18.50
N ASP A 435 24.33 13.64 -17.77
CA ASP A 435 24.19 14.79 -16.88
C ASP A 435 23.91 16.09 -17.66
N ILE A 436 24.49 16.25 -18.86
CA ILE A 436 24.17 17.34 -19.80
C ILE A 436 22.71 17.24 -20.27
N ALA A 437 22.24 16.06 -20.65
CA ALA A 437 20.86 15.83 -21.09
C ALA A 437 19.86 16.17 -19.98
N LEU A 438 20.12 15.72 -18.75
CA LEU A 438 19.30 16.03 -17.58
C LEU A 438 19.32 17.53 -17.24
N CYS A 439 20.48 18.18 -17.33
CA CYS A 439 20.58 19.63 -17.13
C CYS A 439 19.88 20.46 -18.22
N SER A 440 19.66 19.88 -19.41
CA SER A 440 18.95 20.52 -20.52
C SER A 440 17.43 20.37 -20.44
N LEU A 441 16.89 19.53 -19.55
CA LEU A 441 15.46 19.32 -19.38
C LEU A 441 14.63 20.60 -19.16
N PRO A 442 15.11 21.67 -18.48
CA PRO A 442 14.36 22.92 -18.37
C PRO A 442 14.08 23.62 -19.70
N GLN A 443 14.83 23.31 -20.77
CA GLN A 443 14.52 23.80 -22.13
C GLN A 443 13.24 23.16 -22.68
N LEU A 444 13.00 21.90 -22.31
CA LEU A 444 11.81 21.15 -22.68
C LEU A 444 10.64 21.39 -21.71
N PHE A 445 10.94 21.54 -20.42
CA PHE A 445 9.97 21.72 -19.34
C PHE A 445 10.30 22.99 -18.55
N PRO A 446 9.83 24.17 -18.97
CA PRO A 446 10.21 25.43 -18.32
C PRO A 446 9.81 25.56 -16.84
N ALA A 447 8.81 24.80 -16.39
CA ALA A 447 8.34 24.78 -15.01
C ALA A 447 9.07 23.76 -14.11
N LEU A 448 10.05 23.03 -14.65
CA LEU A 448 10.74 21.95 -13.94
C LEU A 448 11.53 22.50 -12.75
N LEU A 449 11.22 22.00 -11.56
CA LEU A 449 11.88 22.37 -10.31
C LEU A 449 12.84 21.27 -9.85
N CYS A 450 12.50 20.01 -10.11
CA CYS A 450 13.30 18.87 -9.65
C CYS A 450 13.30 17.73 -10.66
N VAL A 451 14.48 17.16 -10.88
CA VAL A 451 14.66 15.88 -11.57
C VAL A 451 15.37 14.92 -10.63
N VAL A 452 14.83 13.71 -10.50
CA VAL A 452 15.40 12.63 -9.72
C VAL A 452 15.78 11.50 -10.67
N LEU A 453 17.06 11.14 -10.71
CA LEU A 453 17.54 9.94 -11.38
C LEU A 453 17.74 8.82 -10.35
N ARG A 454 17.17 7.65 -10.63
CA ARG A 454 17.33 6.41 -9.87
C ARG A 454 17.98 5.37 -10.77
N GLY A 455 18.86 4.52 -10.26
CA GLY A 455 19.32 3.37 -11.08
C GLY A 455 18.61 2.06 -10.79
N GLU A 456 18.76 1.15 -11.76
CA GLU A 456 17.92 -0.03 -12.00
C GLU A 456 18.23 -1.30 -11.20
N ASP A 457 18.77 -1.25 -9.98
CA ASP A 457 18.98 -2.48 -9.20
C ASP A 457 17.67 -3.09 -8.61
N ASN A 458 16.52 -2.93 -9.28
CA ASN A 458 15.19 -3.02 -8.67
C ASN A 458 14.17 -4.01 -9.27
N TRP A 459 14.51 -4.79 -10.30
CA TRP A 459 13.57 -5.81 -10.79
C TRP A 459 13.39 -7.00 -9.84
N LEU A 460 14.29 -7.15 -8.86
CA LEU A 460 14.09 -8.04 -7.73
C LEU A 460 14.02 -7.19 -6.46
N PRO A 461 12.96 -7.29 -5.62
CA PRO A 461 12.97 -6.73 -4.28
C PRO A 461 13.99 -7.51 -3.44
N ARG A 462 15.27 -7.21 -3.64
CA ARG A 462 16.34 -7.70 -2.77
C ARG A 462 16.36 -6.75 -1.58
N CYS A 463 15.95 -7.27 -0.43
CA CYS A 463 16.23 -6.63 0.85
C CYS A 463 17.74 -6.30 0.87
N ASN A 464 18.11 -5.00 0.93
CA ASN A 464 19.47 -4.44 0.95
C ASN A 464 20.11 -3.97 -0.39
N ALA A 465 19.36 -3.78 -1.48
CA ALA A 465 19.90 -3.09 -2.66
C ALA A 465 20.36 -1.65 -2.30
N LEU A 466 21.51 -1.23 -2.84
CA LEU A 466 22.01 0.13 -2.68
C LEU A 466 21.29 1.03 -3.69
N HIS A 467 20.31 1.81 -3.23
CA HIS A 467 19.66 2.79 -4.08
C HIS A 467 20.55 4.03 -4.16
N VAL A 468 21.10 4.29 -5.34
CA VAL A 468 21.71 5.59 -5.64
C VAL A 468 20.62 6.48 -6.22
N VAL A 469 20.41 7.60 -5.54
CA VAL A 469 19.50 8.65 -5.99
C VAL A 469 20.35 9.88 -6.29
N ARG A 470 20.28 10.36 -7.53
CA ARG A 470 20.84 11.67 -7.93
C ARG A 470 19.68 12.63 -8.12
N ALA A 471 19.76 13.81 -7.53
CA ALA A 471 18.73 14.84 -7.68
C ALA A 471 19.34 16.16 -8.18
N TRP A 472 18.65 16.79 -9.13
CA TRP A 472 18.93 18.14 -9.60
C TRP A 472 17.75 19.02 -9.23
N ALA A 473 18.02 20.12 -8.55
CA ALA A 473 17.06 21.19 -8.31
C ALA A 473 17.37 22.33 -9.29
N PHE A 474 16.32 22.89 -9.89
CA PHE A 474 16.42 23.99 -10.84
C PHE A 474 15.83 25.23 -10.17
N GLU A 475 16.71 26.16 -9.80
CA GLU A 475 16.33 27.42 -9.17
C GLU A 475 16.48 28.57 -10.20
N PRO A 476 15.78 29.71 -10.00
CA PRO A 476 15.93 30.88 -10.88
C PRO A 476 17.38 31.39 -10.97
N GLU A 477 18.20 31.11 -9.97
CA GLU A 477 19.59 31.56 -9.85
C GLU A 477 20.61 30.59 -10.50
N GLY A 478 20.16 29.39 -10.93
CA GLY A 478 21.00 28.38 -11.56
C GLY A 478 20.58 26.95 -11.23
N ILE A 479 21.35 25.98 -11.72
CA ILE A 479 21.15 24.55 -11.44
C ILE A 479 21.91 24.19 -10.17
N VAL A 480 21.23 23.52 -9.23
CA VAL A 480 21.79 23.08 -7.96
C VAL A 480 21.77 21.54 -7.91
N GLY A 481 22.95 20.91 -8.06
CA GLY A 481 23.11 19.45 -8.07
C GLY A 481 24.29 18.96 -8.95
N PRO A 482 24.47 17.64 -9.12
CA PRO A 482 23.66 16.57 -8.54
C PRO A 482 23.91 16.40 -7.04
N TYR A 483 22.85 16.38 -6.25
CA TYR A 483 22.89 15.84 -4.90
C TYR A 483 22.88 14.32 -5.00
N ILE A 484 23.99 13.69 -4.65
CA ILE A 484 24.12 12.24 -4.66
C ILE A 484 23.87 11.72 -3.24
N ARG A 485 22.90 10.82 -3.09
CA ARG A 485 22.69 10.12 -1.82
C ARG A 485 22.53 8.62 -2.08
N THR A 486 23.24 7.85 -1.28
CA THR A 486 23.19 6.40 -1.30
C THR A 486 22.38 5.91 -0.11
N PHE A 487 21.46 4.99 -0.35
CA PHE A 487 20.57 4.45 0.68
C PHE A 487 20.55 2.92 0.63
N ARG A 488 20.29 2.31 1.78
CA ARG A 488 19.91 0.90 1.90
C ARG A 488 18.52 0.84 2.55
N GLY A 489 17.50 0.32 1.86
CA GLY A 489 16.14 0.18 2.41
C GLY A 489 15.01 0.10 1.37
N THR A 490 13.78 -0.22 1.80
CA THR A 490 12.61 -0.46 0.95
C THR A 490 11.88 0.82 0.48
N ARG A 491 11.26 0.76 -0.71
CA ARG A 491 10.64 1.87 -1.48
C ARG A 491 9.65 2.77 -0.71
N SER A 492 9.06 2.34 0.42
CA SER A 492 8.06 3.15 1.14
C SER A 492 8.63 4.24 2.05
N LYS A 493 9.90 4.15 2.49
CA LYS A 493 10.51 5.19 3.37
C LYS A 493 10.96 6.47 2.65
N TYR A 494 10.74 6.56 1.34
CA TYR A 494 11.37 7.56 0.47
C TYR A 494 10.51 8.79 0.16
N ILE A 495 9.17 8.67 0.20
CA ILE A 495 8.26 9.77 -0.20
C ILE A 495 8.22 10.88 0.86
N ASP A 496 8.33 10.54 2.14
CA ASP A 496 8.29 11.51 3.24
C ASP A 496 9.59 12.33 3.42
N TYR A 497 10.67 12.02 2.67
CA TYR A 497 11.99 12.62 2.87
C TYR A 497 12.38 13.68 1.82
N LEU A 498 11.63 13.79 0.72
CA LEU A 498 11.90 14.72 -0.39
C LEU A 498 10.81 15.80 -0.56
N ALA A 499 9.71 15.70 0.20
CA ALA A 499 8.82 16.82 0.49
C ALA A 499 9.36 17.61 1.70
#